data_AF-A0AAV3HV69-F1
#
_entry.id   AF-A0AAV3HV69-F1
#
_cell.length_a   1.000
_cell.length_b   1.000
_cell.length_c   1.000
_cell.angle_alpha   90.00
_cell.angle_beta   90.00
_cell.angle_gamma   90.00
#
_symmetry.space_group_name_H-M   'P 1'
#
loop_
_entity.id
_entity.type
_entity.pdbx_description
1 polymer ?
#
loop_
_entity_poly.entity_id
_entity_poly.type
_entity_poly.pdbx_seq_one_letter_code
_entity_poly.pdbx_strand_id
1 'polypeptide(L)'
;MEVLKGSCLCGKVKLEVADEFKYMGNCHCSECRKFTGSDYSSAGGVALDKLIVIEGAEHIQTYQKSANTELSFCRHCGSSLYSKKNNGIVNVRLGILDDVPSHKPSFHIFVASKAPWNDITDDLKQFEAEPKL
;
A
#
# COMPACT_ATOMS: atom_id res chain seq x y z
N MET A 1 11.63 -3.76 -18.50
CA MET A 1 10.67 -3.68 -17.38
C MET A 1 11.46 -4.00 -16.13
N GLU A 2 11.58 -3.05 -15.22
CA GLU A 2 12.29 -3.25 -13.97
C GLU A 2 11.34 -3.90 -12.96
N VAL A 3 11.85 -4.87 -12.21
CA VAL A 3 11.10 -5.60 -11.19
C VAL A 3 11.69 -5.23 -9.84
N LEU A 4 10.86 -4.70 -8.96
CA LEU A 4 11.22 -4.32 -7.61
C LEU A 4 10.99 -5.51 -6.68
N LYS A 5 11.94 -5.74 -5.79
CA LYS A 5 11.82 -6.68 -4.68
C LYS A 5 11.16 -5.99 -3.50
N GLY A 6 10.41 -6.78 -2.75
CA GLY A 6 9.92 -6.38 -1.45
C GLY A 6 9.84 -7.55 -0.48
N SER A 7 9.90 -7.24 0.80
CA SER A 7 9.84 -8.23 1.87
C SER A 7 9.07 -7.71 3.08
N CYS A 8 8.48 -8.64 3.84
CA CYS A 8 7.98 -8.29 5.16
C CYS A 8 9.13 -8.10 6.14
N LEU A 9 8.87 -7.47 7.30
CA LEU A 9 9.90 -7.17 8.30
C LEU A 9 10.71 -8.41 8.74
N CYS A 10 10.08 -9.58 8.84
CA CYS A 10 10.77 -10.82 9.24
C CYS A 10 11.37 -11.60 8.05
N GLY A 11 11.28 -11.09 6.82
CA GLY A 11 11.81 -11.71 5.60
C GLY A 11 11.10 -12.98 5.13
N LYS A 12 10.09 -13.45 5.88
CA LYS A 12 9.33 -14.68 5.59
C LYS A 12 8.42 -14.59 4.38
N VAL A 13 8.02 -13.38 3.99
CA VAL A 13 7.24 -13.13 2.77
C VAL A 13 8.12 -12.30 1.87
N LYS A 14 8.31 -12.74 0.63
CA LYS A 14 9.03 -12.02 -0.41
C LYS A 14 8.17 -11.87 -1.64
N LEU A 15 8.29 -10.71 -2.27
CA LEU A 15 7.40 -10.24 -3.32
C LEU A 15 8.25 -9.66 -4.46
N GLU A 16 7.73 -9.78 -5.67
CA GLU A 16 8.19 -9.05 -6.84
C GLU A 16 7.06 -8.18 -7.38
N VAL A 17 7.37 -6.94 -7.73
CA VAL A 17 6.42 -5.96 -8.25
C VAL A 17 7.01 -5.35 -9.51
N ALA A 18 6.28 -5.39 -10.63
CA ALA A 18 6.72 -4.61 -11.79
C ALA A 18 6.64 -3.11 -11.47
N ASP A 19 7.68 -2.35 -11.80
CA ASP A 19 7.71 -0.90 -11.60
C ASP A 19 6.85 -0.15 -12.64
N GLU A 20 5.55 -0.44 -12.61
CA GLU A 20 4.51 0.03 -13.53
C GLU A 20 3.32 0.59 -12.74
N PHE A 21 3.61 1.31 -11.66
CA PHE A 21 2.58 1.89 -10.80
C PHE A 21 1.71 2.90 -11.55
N LYS A 22 0.39 2.64 -11.57
CA LYS A 22 -0.60 3.56 -12.17
C LYS A 22 -0.76 4.84 -11.36
N TYR A 23 -0.52 4.75 -10.06
CA TYR A 23 -0.54 5.86 -9.12
C TYR A 23 0.24 5.48 -7.86
N MET A 24 0.74 6.50 -7.15
CA MET A 24 1.25 6.38 -5.79
C MET A 24 0.72 7.54 -4.96
N GLY A 25 0.25 7.24 -3.75
CA GLY A 25 -0.31 8.27 -2.88
C GLY A 25 -0.32 7.89 -1.42
N ASN A 26 -0.62 8.89 -0.60
CA ASN A 26 -0.67 8.82 0.85
C ASN A 26 -2.13 8.88 1.32
N CYS A 27 -2.64 7.77 1.84
CA CYS A 27 -4.01 7.71 2.36
C CYS A 27 -4.03 7.99 3.86
N HIS A 28 -4.75 9.05 4.24
CA HIS A 28 -4.86 9.55 5.60
C HIS A 28 -6.05 9.01 6.37
N CYS A 29 -6.90 8.14 5.79
CA CYS A 29 -8.09 7.66 6.50
C CYS A 29 -7.74 6.83 7.74
N SER A 30 -8.64 6.84 8.74
CA SER A 30 -8.41 6.15 10.02
C SER A 30 -8.15 4.65 9.88
N GLU A 31 -8.76 4.00 8.90
CA GLU A 31 -8.53 2.58 8.61
C GLU A 31 -7.13 2.31 8.07
N CYS A 32 -6.61 3.18 7.18
CA CYS A 32 -5.24 3.05 6.67
C CYS A 32 -4.21 3.31 7.76
N ARG A 33 -4.46 4.27 8.67
CA ARG A 33 -3.62 4.48 9.85
C ARG A 33 -3.62 3.26 10.76
N LYS A 34 -4.79 2.73 11.11
CA LYS A 34 -4.92 1.53 11.96
C LYS A 34 -4.25 0.30 11.35
N PHE A 35 -4.34 0.13 10.03
CA PHE A 35 -3.74 -1.02 9.35
C PHE A 35 -2.21 -0.97 9.35
N THR A 36 -1.64 0.22 9.13
CA THR A 36 -0.18 0.40 9.01
C THR A 36 0.51 0.79 10.30
N GLY A 37 -0.23 1.24 11.32
CA GLY A 37 0.33 1.86 12.52
C GLY A 37 1.02 3.21 12.26
N SER A 38 0.86 3.79 11.08
CA SER A 38 1.52 5.03 10.64
C SER A 38 0.52 6.21 10.56
N ASP A 39 1.04 7.44 10.43
CA ASP A 39 0.23 8.65 10.28
C ASP A 39 -0.66 8.64 9.02
N TYR A 40 -0.21 7.93 7.99
CA TYR A 40 -0.90 7.64 6.75
C TYR A 40 -0.34 6.35 6.16
N SER A 41 -1.02 5.80 5.16
CA SER A 41 -0.47 4.70 4.37
C SER A 41 -0.02 5.17 2.99
N SER A 42 1.28 5.09 2.74
CA SER A 42 1.83 5.20 1.39
C SER A 42 1.64 3.89 0.64
N ALA A 43 0.96 3.96 -0.51
CA ALA A 43 0.75 2.81 -1.37
C ALA A 43 0.77 3.19 -2.85
N GLY A 44 1.14 2.21 -3.68
CA GLY A 44 1.08 2.32 -5.14
C GLY A 44 0.16 1.27 -5.73
N GLY A 45 -0.63 1.65 -6.74
CA GLY A 45 -1.55 0.75 -7.44
C GLY A 45 -0.94 0.14 -8.70
N VAL A 46 -0.91 -1.18 -8.80
CA VAL A 46 -0.53 -1.95 -10.01
C VAL A 46 -1.66 -2.90 -10.42
N ALA A 47 -1.59 -3.45 -11.63
CA ALA A 47 -2.47 -4.56 -12.01
C ALA A 47 -2.13 -5.81 -11.20
N LEU A 48 -3.13 -6.67 -10.94
CA LEU A 48 -2.98 -7.85 -10.09
C LEU A 48 -1.89 -8.81 -10.57
N ASP A 49 -1.73 -8.97 -11.88
CA ASP A 49 -0.70 -9.81 -12.51
C ASP A 49 0.72 -9.24 -12.42
N LYS A 50 0.87 -8.00 -11.95
CA LYS A 50 2.16 -7.31 -11.76
C LYS A 50 2.72 -7.42 -10.35
N LEU A 51 2.02 -8.10 -9.44
CA LEU A 51 2.51 -8.45 -8.11
C LEU A 51 2.59 -9.98 -8.01
N ILE A 52 3.79 -10.49 -7.71
CA ILE A 52 4.05 -11.92 -7.56
C ILE A 52 4.57 -12.17 -6.15
N VAL A 53 3.98 -13.13 -5.44
CA VAL A 53 4.54 -13.66 -4.19
C VAL A 53 5.55 -14.74 -4.56
N ILE A 54 6.83 -14.46 -4.38
CA ILE A 54 7.91 -15.39 -4.76
C ILE A 54 8.26 -16.36 -3.62
N GLU A 55 7.96 -16.01 -2.36
CA GLU A 55 8.20 -16.84 -1.19
C GLU A 55 7.21 -16.52 -0.07
N GLY A 56 6.76 -17.54 0.67
CA GLY A 56 5.99 -17.36 1.91
C GLY A 56 4.52 -17.02 1.74
N ALA A 57 3.86 -17.46 0.66
CA ALA A 57 2.44 -17.24 0.45
C ALA A 57 1.58 -17.78 1.62
N GLU A 58 1.99 -18.90 2.23
CA GLU A 58 1.39 -19.52 3.41
C GLU A 58 1.56 -18.70 4.70
N HIS A 59 2.39 -17.65 4.66
CA HIS A 59 2.61 -16.70 5.75
C HIS A 59 1.80 -15.41 5.59
N ILE A 60 1.04 -15.29 4.49
CA ILE A 60 0.14 -14.17 4.25
C ILE A 60 -1.23 -14.50 4.85
N GLN A 61 -1.71 -13.63 5.74
CA GLN A 61 -3.09 -13.65 6.23
C GLN A 61 -3.86 -12.51 5.59
N THR A 62 -5.15 -12.72 5.37
CA THR A 62 -6.05 -11.70 4.84
C THR A 62 -7.12 -11.28 5.83
N TYR A 63 -7.59 -10.03 5.66
CA TYR A 63 -8.74 -9.45 6.37
C TYR A 63 -9.69 -8.81 5.36
N GLN A 64 -10.94 -9.29 5.33
CA GLN A 64 -11.97 -8.75 4.45
C GLN A 64 -12.49 -7.42 5.00
N LYS A 65 -11.99 -6.30 4.47
CA LYS A 65 -12.35 -4.95 4.92
C LYS A 65 -13.75 -4.53 4.47
N SER A 66 -14.12 -4.90 3.24
CA SER A 66 -15.44 -4.63 2.65
C SER A 66 -15.72 -5.64 1.55
N ALA A 67 -16.91 -5.64 0.94
CA ALA A 67 -17.22 -6.52 -0.20
C ALA A 67 -16.21 -6.41 -1.37
N ASN A 68 -15.51 -5.28 -1.49
CA ASN A 68 -14.63 -4.97 -2.61
C ASN A 68 -13.14 -4.84 -2.25
N THR A 69 -12.76 -5.04 -1.00
CA THR A 69 -11.37 -4.84 -0.57
C THR A 69 -10.94 -5.86 0.47
N GLU A 70 -9.87 -6.57 0.16
CA GLU A 70 -9.15 -7.46 1.06
C GLU A 70 -7.78 -6.84 1.42
N LEU A 71 -7.42 -6.88 2.69
CA LEU A 71 -6.09 -6.46 3.17
C LEU A 71 -5.22 -7.69 3.42
N SER A 72 -3.98 -7.67 2.96
CA SER A 72 -3.02 -8.77 3.12
C SER A 72 -1.83 -8.33 3.98
N PHE A 73 -1.47 -9.15 4.97
CA PHE A 73 -0.39 -8.86 5.91
C PHE A 73 0.36 -10.14 6.31
N CYS A 74 1.60 -10.01 6.76
CA CYS A 74 2.37 -11.15 7.26
C CYS A 74 1.86 -11.58 8.64
N ARG A 75 1.46 -12.84 8.79
CA ARG A 75 0.95 -13.40 10.06
C ARG A 75 1.99 -13.45 11.20
N HIS A 76 3.28 -13.30 10.89
CA HIS A 76 4.37 -13.43 11.87
C HIS A 76 4.83 -12.09 12.42
N CYS A 77 4.94 -11.06 11.58
CA CYS A 77 5.45 -9.75 11.98
C CYS A 77 4.43 -8.61 11.85
N GLY A 78 3.25 -8.87 11.28
CA GLY A 78 2.20 -7.86 11.11
C GLY A 78 2.46 -6.86 9.98
N SER A 79 3.56 -6.94 9.22
CA SER A 79 3.81 -6.05 8.09
C SER A 79 2.62 -6.05 7.13
N SER A 80 2.05 -4.86 6.90
CA SER A 80 1.06 -4.61 5.88
C SER A 80 1.70 -4.75 4.49
N LEU A 81 1.23 -5.69 3.66
CA LEU A 81 1.88 -6.01 2.38
C LEU A 81 1.19 -5.28 1.23
N TYR A 82 -0.09 -5.57 1.02
CA TYR A 82 -0.87 -5.00 -0.07
C TYR A 82 -2.38 -5.12 0.21
N SER A 83 -3.21 -4.44 -0.58
CA SER A 83 -4.65 -4.70 -0.63
C SER A 83 -5.11 -5.07 -2.03
N LYS A 84 -6.02 -6.05 -2.12
CA LYS A 84 -6.64 -6.47 -3.38
C LYS A 84 -8.01 -5.84 -3.50
N LYS A 85 -8.28 -5.19 -4.63
CA LYS A 85 -9.61 -4.67 -5.00
C LYS A 85 -10.23 -5.57 -6.07
N ASN A 86 -11.55 -5.70 -6.07
CA ASN A 86 -12.29 -6.52 -7.07
C ASN A 86 -12.18 -5.99 -8.51
N ASN A 87 -11.64 -4.79 -8.71
CA ASN A 87 -11.40 -4.20 -10.03
C ASN A 87 -10.04 -4.58 -10.65
N GLY A 88 -9.35 -5.58 -10.10
CA GLY A 88 -8.07 -6.07 -10.63
C GLY A 88 -6.86 -5.19 -10.28
N ILE A 89 -7.02 -4.20 -9.39
CA ILE A 89 -5.91 -3.40 -8.86
C ILE A 89 -5.45 -3.94 -7.52
N VAL A 90 -4.13 -4.00 -7.34
CA VAL A 90 -3.49 -4.26 -6.06
C VAL A 90 -2.73 -3.02 -5.61
N ASN A 91 -2.98 -2.59 -4.37
CA ASN A 91 -2.27 -1.48 -3.76
C ASN A 91 -1.13 -2.04 -2.90
N VAL A 92 0.10 -1.96 -3.39
CA VAL A 92 1.30 -2.39 -2.68
C VAL A 92 1.69 -1.30 -1.67
N ARG A 93 1.99 -1.68 -0.42
CA ARG A 93 2.53 -0.74 0.57
C ARG A 93 3.95 -0.41 0.19
N LEU A 94 4.29 0.87 0.11
CA LEU A 94 5.64 1.25 -0.33
C LEU A 94 6.71 0.89 0.70
N GLY A 95 6.35 0.84 1.99
CA GLY A 95 7.29 0.51 3.07
C GLY A 95 7.76 -0.95 3.15
N ILE A 96 7.27 -1.83 2.26
CA ILE A 96 7.78 -3.20 2.13
C ILE A 96 8.69 -3.39 0.92
N LEU A 97 8.91 -2.35 0.10
CA LEU A 97 9.82 -2.42 -1.03
C LEU A 97 11.27 -2.35 -0.52
N ASP A 98 12.08 -3.31 -0.95
CA ASP A 98 13.53 -3.34 -0.66
C ASP A 98 14.29 -2.49 -1.70
N ASP A 99 13.75 -2.39 -2.91
CA ASP A 99 14.27 -1.57 -4.01
C ASP A 99 13.57 -0.21 -4.08
N VAL A 100 14.22 0.76 -4.73
CA VAL A 100 13.68 2.12 -4.91
C VAL A 100 12.82 2.17 -6.18
N PRO A 101 11.50 2.45 -6.09
CA PRO A 101 10.68 2.62 -7.29
C PRO A 101 11.06 3.88 -8.07
N SER A 102 10.84 3.87 -9.39
CA SER A 102 11.06 5.03 -10.27
C SER A 102 10.16 6.22 -9.98
N HIS A 103 9.03 5.99 -9.30
CA HIS A 103 8.05 7.03 -8.95
C HIS A 103 7.91 7.18 -7.43
N LYS A 104 7.44 8.36 -7.01
CA LYS A 104 7.13 8.69 -5.62
C LYS A 104 5.63 8.98 -5.47
N PRO A 105 5.07 8.93 -4.25
CA PRO A 105 3.74 9.45 -3.97
C PRO A 105 3.57 10.87 -4.53
N SER A 106 2.43 11.13 -5.18
CA SER A 106 2.15 12.41 -5.86
C SER A 106 0.91 13.13 -5.35
N PHE A 107 0.23 12.55 -4.35
CA PHE A 107 -0.97 13.12 -3.74
C PHE A 107 -1.26 12.54 -2.34
N HIS A 108 -2.09 13.27 -1.60
CA HIS A 108 -2.71 12.86 -0.35
C HIS A 108 -4.23 12.76 -0.52
N ILE A 109 -4.83 11.69 0.00
CA ILE A 109 -6.30 11.51 0.02
C ILE A 109 -6.79 11.31 1.46
N PHE A 110 -8.06 11.66 1.69
CA PHE A 110 -8.71 11.61 2.99
C PHE A 110 -8.05 12.53 4.04
N VAL A 111 -7.57 13.71 3.64
CA VAL A 111 -6.88 14.63 4.57
C VAL A 111 -7.79 15.20 5.65
N ALA A 112 -9.12 15.24 5.42
CA ALA A 112 -10.13 15.54 6.44
C ALA A 112 -10.05 14.59 7.64
N SER A 113 -9.48 13.40 7.45
CA SER A 113 -9.32 12.38 8.47
C SER A 113 -7.87 12.28 8.99
N LYS A 114 -6.94 13.16 8.58
CA LYS A 114 -5.52 13.06 8.94
C LYS A 114 -5.30 12.91 10.44
N ALA A 115 -4.20 12.27 10.81
CA ALA A 115 -3.79 12.23 12.21
C ALA A 115 -3.60 13.66 12.74
N PRO A 116 -4.18 14.04 13.90
CA PRO A 116 -4.07 15.41 14.41
C PRO A 116 -2.65 15.79 14.83
N TRP A 117 -1.75 14.80 14.97
CA TRP A 117 -0.33 14.99 15.29
C TRP A 117 0.59 14.97 14.05
N ASN A 118 0.03 14.85 12.84
CA ASN A 118 0.80 14.86 11.60
C ASN A 118 0.41 16.06 10.74
N ASP A 119 1.39 16.86 10.33
CA ASP A 119 1.20 17.94 9.37
C ASP A 119 1.78 17.56 8.01
N ILE A 120 0.99 17.83 6.96
CA ILE A 120 1.43 17.67 5.57
C ILE A 120 2.19 18.94 5.21
N THR A 121 3.48 18.80 4.95
CA THR A 121 4.43 19.92 4.76
C THR A 121 4.98 20.01 3.34
N ASP A 122 4.53 19.14 2.43
CA ASP A 122 4.85 19.18 1.01
C ASP A 122 3.74 19.89 0.20
N ASP A 123 4.03 20.10 -1.09
CA ASP A 123 3.14 20.75 -2.05
C ASP A 123 2.31 19.74 -2.88
N LEU A 124 2.21 18.48 -2.45
CA LEU A 124 1.46 17.47 -3.20
C LEU A 124 -0.04 17.78 -3.13
N LYS A 125 -0.79 17.36 -4.16
CA LYS A 125 -2.24 17.55 -4.21
C LYS A 125 -2.90 16.90 -3.00
N GLN A 126 -3.74 17.64 -2.29
CA GLN A 126 -4.46 17.16 -1.12
C GLN A 126 -5.97 17.07 -1.42
N PHE A 127 -6.57 15.93 -1.13
CA PHE A 127 -8.00 15.69 -1.28
C PHE A 127 -8.63 15.34 0.07
N GLU A 128 -9.67 16.07 0.44
CA GLU A 128 -10.42 15.86 1.70
C GLU A 128 -11.02 14.45 1.81
N ALA A 129 -11.35 13.83 0.68
CA ALA A 129 -11.93 12.50 0.55
C ALA A 129 -11.36 11.75 -0.67
N GLU A 130 -11.94 10.60 -1.04
CA GLU A 130 -11.60 9.92 -2.29
C GLU A 130 -11.87 10.86 -3.49
N PRO A 131 -10.89 11.05 -4.40
CA PRO A 131 -11.08 11.89 -5.57
C PRO A 131 -12.20 11.32 -6.44
N LYS A 132 -13.21 12.14 -6.76
CA LYS A 132 -14.18 11.80 -7.79
C LYS A 132 -13.45 11.91 -9.13
N LEU A 133 -13.20 10.77 -9.76
CA LEU A 133 -12.76 10.68 -11.15
C LEU A 133 -13.90 11.07 -12.10
#